data_AF-A0A7C1LXV1-F1
#
_entry.id   AF-A0A7C1LXV1-F1
#
_cell.length_a   1.000
_cell.length_b   1.000
_cell.length_c   1.000
_cell.angle_alpha   90.00
_cell.angle_beta   90.00
_cell.angle_gamma   90.00
#
_symmetry.space_group_name_H-M   'P 1'
#
loop_
_entity.id
_entity.type
_entity.pdbx_description
1 polymer ?
#
loop_
_entity_poly.entity_id
_entity_poly.type
_entity_poly.pdbx_seq_one_letter_code
_entity_poly.pdbx_strand_id
1 'polypeptide(L)'
;MVRNQKLTEDVKKYCEKIGVDVVGIANPSLFNRFPEDFRPQAYLDDTTAVIIIGFHLYDLVLDAWNYKEDSNKSYQFADSIIENFCHKIKKYLLKNGFKAEVISYKPGLFLKDSAALAGIGPIGKNNLLITPTYGSQVRLRAIVTNAPLTYGEPIQESKYCKNCNICIKACPANAFINGKYTKSICDEWARSNWERISPHTVIWCNTCIEVCPVTKKKIG
;
A
#
# COMPACT_ATOMS: atom_id res chain seq x y z
N MET A 1 -1.76 -22.60 -16.46
CA MET A 1 -2.95 -21.77 -16.80
C MET A 1 -2.48 -20.61 -17.68
N VAL A 2 -3.08 -20.44 -18.87
CA VAL A 2 -2.71 -19.35 -19.80
C VAL A 2 -3.19 -18.02 -19.23
N ARG A 3 -2.31 -17.02 -19.18
CA ARG A 3 -2.66 -15.66 -18.71
C ARG A 3 -3.46 -14.91 -19.77
N ASN A 4 -4.41 -14.09 -19.34
CA ASN A 4 -5.31 -13.33 -20.19
C ASN A 4 -4.98 -11.84 -20.13
N GLN A 5 -4.24 -11.37 -21.15
CA GLN A 5 -3.83 -9.97 -21.27
C GLN A 5 -5.03 -9.02 -21.40
N LYS A 6 -6.04 -9.38 -22.21
CA LYS A 6 -7.24 -8.56 -22.40
C LYS A 6 -8.02 -8.39 -21.09
N LEU A 7 -8.26 -9.47 -20.36
CA LEU A 7 -8.92 -9.42 -19.05
C LEU A 7 -8.12 -8.55 -18.07
N THR A 8 -6.80 -8.61 -18.13
CA THR A 8 -5.93 -7.79 -17.28
C THR A 8 -6.09 -6.30 -17.56
N GLU A 9 -6.14 -5.92 -18.84
CA GLU A 9 -6.41 -4.55 -19.26
C GLU A 9 -7.80 -4.09 -18.85
N ASP A 10 -8.82 -4.95 -18.97
CA ASP A 10 -10.20 -4.64 -18.57
C ASP A 10 -10.30 -4.41 -17.05
N VAL A 11 -9.62 -5.23 -16.23
CA VAL A 11 -9.54 -5.03 -14.78
C VAL A 11 -8.84 -3.72 -14.44
N LYS A 12 -7.70 -3.41 -15.08
CA LYS A 12 -6.98 -2.13 -14.84
C LYS A 12 -7.83 -0.92 -15.22
N LYS A 13 -8.48 -0.93 -16.39
CA LYS A 13 -9.40 0.12 -16.82
C LYS A 13 -10.59 0.27 -15.85
N TYR A 14 -11.08 -0.84 -15.31
CA TYR A 14 -12.13 -0.78 -14.30
C TYR A 14 -11.64 -0.11 -13.01
N CYS A 15 -10.43 -0.43 -12.53
CA CYS A 15 -9.79 0.23 -11.39
C CYS A 15 -9.68 1.75 -11.61
N GLU A 16 -9.15 2.17 -12.75
CA GLU A 16 -9.05 3.60 -13.12
C GLU A 16 -10.43 4.27 -13.13
N LYS A 17 -11.43 3.64 -13.77
CA LYS A 17 -12.81 4.15 -13.85
C LYS A 17 -13.44 4.39 -12.47
N ILE A 18 -13.13 3.58 -11.47
CA ILE A 18 -13.70 3.72 -10.12
C ILE A 18 -12.89 4.65 -9.20
N GLY A 19 -11.79 5.23 -9.68
CA GLY A 19 -10.96 6.19 -8.94
C GLY A 19 -9.75 5.57 -8.23
N VAL A 20 -9.28 4.40 -8.63
CA VAL A 20 -7.99 3.86 -8.16
C VAL A 20 -6.86 4.58 -8.90
N ASP A 21 -5.97 5.22 -8.15
CA ASP A 21 -4.84 5.98 -8.71
C ASP A 21 -3.68 5.10 -9.19
N VAL A 22 -3.50 3.94 -8.53
CA VAL A 22 -2.39 3.03 -8.83
C VAL A 22 -2.88 1.59 -8.80
N VAL A 23 -2.54 0.80 -9.82
CA VAL A 23 -2.87 -0.62 -9.86
C VAL A 23 -1.68 -1.44 -10.37
N GLY A 24 -1.38 -2.52 -9.67
CA GLY A 24 -0.37 -3.50 -10.05
C GLY A 24 -0.89 -4.91 -9.77
N ILE A 25 -0.30 -5.90 -10.44
CA ILE A 25 -0.71 -7.30 -10.27
C ILE A 25 0.55 -8.13 -10.04
N ALA A 26 0.63 -8.80 -8.90
CA ALA A 26 1.77 -9.63 -8.53
C ALA A 26 1.48 -11.12 -8.76
N ASN A 27 2.56 -11.85 -9.05
CA ASN A 27 2.57 -13.29 -9.07
C ASN A 27 2.50 -13.85 -7.63
N PRO A 28 1.49 -14.68 -7.28
CA PRO A 28 1.38 -15.27 -5.94
C PRO A 28 2.59 -16.11 -5.52
N SER A 29 3.35 -16.70 -6.46
CA SER A 29 4.52 -17.52 -6.10
C SER A 29 5.66 -16.70 -5.48
N LEU A 30 5.70 -15.38 -5.72
CA LEU A 30 6.70 -14.48 -5.13
C LEU A 30 6.47 -14.23 -3.63
N PHE A 31 5.34 -14.69 -3.09
CA PHE A 31 4.99 -14.54 -1.68
C PHE A 31 5.48 -15.71 -0.81
N ASN A 32 6.05 -16.77 -1.40
CA ASN A 32 6.59 -17.92 -0.66
C ASN A 32 7.70 -17.54 0.35
N ARG A 33 8.30 -16.36 0.17
CA ARG A 33 9.28 -15.77 1.10
C ARG A 33 8.70 -15.21 2.39
N PHE A 34 7.38 -15.02 2.47
CA PHE A 34 6.69 -14.53 3.66
C PHE A 34 6.16 -15.70 4.51
N PRO A 35 5.85 -15.48 5.80
CA PRO A 35 5.17 -16.49 6.63
C PRO A 35 3.79 -16.85 6.04
N GLU A 36 3.31 -18.06 6.31
CA GLU A 36 2.13 -18.63 5.63
C GLU A 36 0.87 -17.77 5.77
N ASP A 37 0.59 -17.23 6.95
CA ASP A 37 -0.56 -16.36 7.21
C ASP A 37 -0.53 -15.03 6.42
N PHE A 38 0.63 -14.67 5.86
CA PHE A 38 0.87 -13.48 5.05
C PHE A 38 1.02 -13.81 3.56
N ARG A 39 0.63 -15.02 3.14
CA ARG A 39 0.62 -15.43 1.73
C ARG A 39 -0.80 -15.32 1.15
N PRO A 40 -0.93 -15.05 -0.17
CA PRO A 40 -2.24 -14.97 -0.83
C PRO A 40 -3.12 -16.21 -0.63
N GLN A 41 -2.50 -17.39 -0.58
CA GLN A 41 -3.19 -18.68 -0.44
C GLN A 41 -3.87 -18.86 0.92
N ALA A 42 -3.47 -18.10 1.95
CA ALA A 42 -4.17 -18.11 3.24
C ALA A 42 -5.58 -17.47 3.15
N TYR A 43 -5.85 -16.69 2.10
CA TYR A 43 -7.11 -15.97 1.91
C TYR A 43 -7.98 -16.58 0.79
N LEU A 44 -7.35 -17.18 -0.22
CA LEU A 44 -8.01 -17.89 -1.30
C LEU A 44 -7.06 -18.98 -1.83
N ASP A 45 -7.42 -20.24 -1.64
CA ASP A 45 -6.60 -21.41 -1.93
C ASP A 45 -6.16 -21.51 -3.40
N ASP A 46 -7.09 -21.26 -4.33
CA ASP A 46 -6.88 -21.29 -5.78
C ASP A 46 -6.36 -19.95 -6.37
N THR A 47 -5.71 -19.11 -5.55
CA THR A 47 -5.20 -17.80 -5.99
C THR A 47 -4.22 -17.93 -7.15
N THR A 48 -4.52 -17.23 -8.25
CA THR A 48 -3.65 -17.14 -9.43
C THR A 48 -3.11 -15.72 -9.65
N ALA A 49 -3.65 -14.70 -8.99
CA ALA A 49 -3.15 -13.32 -9.06
C ALA A 49 -3.43 -12.54 -7.76
N VAL A 50 -2.54 -11.60 -7.44
CA VAL A 50 -2.73 -10.62 -6.36
C VAL A 50 -2.82 -9.24 -6.98
N ILE A 51 -3.96 -8.57 -6.87
CA ILE A 51 -4.17 -7.20 -7.33
C ILE A 51 -3.84 -6.26 -6.18
N ILE A 52 -2.90 -5.35 -6.38
CA ILE A 52 -2.54 -4.31 -5.43
C ILE A 52 -3.08 -3.01 -5.99
N ILE A 53 -3.85 -2.28 -5.17
CA ILE A 53 -4.37 -0.97 -5.53
C ILE A 53 -3.81 0.10 -4.60
N GLY A 54 -3.70 1.33 -5.12
CA GLY A 54 -3.27 2.50 -4.39
C GLY A 54 -4.23 3.67 -4.58
N PHE A 55 -4.43 4.42 -3.50
CA PHE A 55 -5.19 5.68 -3.47
C PHE A 55 -4.25 6.80 -3.02
N HIS A 56 -4.15 7.86 -3.83
CA HIS A 56 -3.31 9.02 -3.55
C HIS A 56 -3.94 9.93 -2.50
N LEU A 57 -3.15 10.31 -1.51
CA LEU A 57 -3.53 11.25 -0.47
C LEU A 57 -3.26 12.68 -0.98
N TYR A 58 -4.24 13.30 -1.63
CA TYR A 58 -4.18 14.70 -2.09
C TYR A 58 -3.99 15.69 -0.95
N ASP A 59 -4.60 15.39 0.20
CA ASP A 59 -4.47 16.14 1.44
C ASP A 59 -4.12 15.16 2.56
N LEU A 60 -3.21 15.55 3.44
CA LEU A 60 -2.77 14.74 4.57
C LEU A 60 -3.86 14.55 5.63
N VAL A 61 -4.92 15.36 5.62
CA VAL A 61 -6.13 15.10 6.43
C VAL A 61 -6.80 13.79 6.04
N LEU A 62 -6.66 13.34 4.78
CA LEU A 62 -7.12 12.01 4.37
C LEU A 62 -6.35 10.90 5.09
N ASP A 63 -5.18 11.24 5.66
CA ASP A 63 -4.40 10.35 6.48
C ASP A 63 -4.84 10.28 7.96
N ALA A 64 -5.87 11.02 8.35
CA ALA A 64 -6.33 11.07 9.73
C ALA A 64 -6.88 9.72 10.22
N TRP A 65 -6.56 9.42 11.48
CA TRP A 65 -6.98 8.24 12.21
C TRP A 65 -7.93 8.63 13.33
N ASN A 66 -9.11 8.02 13.35
CA ASN A 66 -9.99 8.04 14.50
C ASN A 66 -9.62 6.91 15.44
N TYR A 67 -9.29 7.25 16.69
CA TYR A 67 -8.96 6.33 17.75
C TYR A 67 -10.01 6.42 18.86
N LYS A 68 -10.67 5.30 19.12
CA LYS A 68 -11.62 5.19 20.23
C LYS A 68 -11.01 4.33 21.32
N GLU A 69 -10.43 5.01 22.31
CA GLU A 69 -9.69 4.44 23.46
C GLU A 69 -10.45 3.26 24.09
N ASP A 70 -11.75 3.40 24.33
CA ASP A 70 -12.58 2.39 25.01
C ASP A 70 -12.77 1.07 24.23
N SER A 71 -12.52 1.08 22.92
CA SER A 71 -12.85 -0.06 22.04
C SER A 71 -11.64 -0.71 21.38
N ASN A 72 -10.45 -0.12 21.53
CA ASN A 72 -9.24 -0.50 20.78
C ASN A 72 -9.45 -0.57 19.26
N LYS A 73 -10.45 0.15 18.73
CA LYS A 73 -10.75 0.26 17.31
C LYS A 73 -10.16 1.55 16.77
N SER A 74 -9.51 1.44 15.61
CA SER A 74 -9.00 2.58 14.87
C SER A 74 -9.58 2.59 13.47
N TYR A 75 -10.10 3.72 13.02
CA TYR A 75 -10.61 3.90 11.67
C TYR A 75 -9.79 4.96 10.94
N GLN A 76 -9.36 4.65 9.72
CA GLN A 76 -8.57 5.55 8.91
C GLN A 76 -9.42 5.95 7.69
N PHE A 77 -9.54 7.25 7.41
CA PHE A 77 -10.51 7.74 6.43
C PHE A 77 -10.20 7.25 5.01
N ALA A 78 -8.97 7.40 4.54
CA ALA A 78 -8.55 6.93 3.22
C ALA A 78 -8.69 5.40 3.05
N ASP A 79 -8.54 4.63 4.12
CA ASP A 79 -8.64 3.18 4.17
C ASP A 79 -10.08 2.74 3.90
N SER A 80 -11.06 3.47 4.46
CA SER A 80 -12.48 3.25 4.15
C SER A 80 -12.81 3.50 2.68
N ILE A 81 -12.17 4.50 2.05
CA ILE A 81 -12.35 4.81 0.63
C ILE A 81 -11.78 3.68 -0.24
N ILE A 82 -10.52 3.31 -0.02
CA ILE A 82 -9.84 2.29 -0.84
C ILE A 82 -10.40 0.89 -0.58
N GLU A 83 -10.89 0.58 0.62
CA GLU A 83 -11.58 -0.69 0.91
C GLU A 83 -12.91 -0.78 0.14
N ASN A 84 -13.65 0.32 -0.03
CA ASN A 84 -14.80 0.36 -0.91
C ASN A 84 -14.42 0.08 -2.39
N PHE A 85 -13.26 0.56 -2.85
CA PHE A 85 -12.74 0.17 -4.18
C PHE A 85 -12.45 -1.32 -4.26
N CYS A 86 -11.85 -1.93 -3.23
CA CYS A 86 -11.65 -3.38 -3.18
C CYS A 86 -12.96 -4.16 -3.35
N HIS A 87 -14.03 -3.74 -2.66
CA HIS A 87 -15.34 -4.39 -2.78
C HIS A 87 -15.96 -4.25 -4.18
N LYS A 88 -15.79 -3.09 -4.83
CA LYS A 88 -16.20 -2.89 -6.23
C LYS A 88 -15.44 -3.81 -7.19
N ILE A 89 -14.13 -3.93 -7.02
CA ILE A 89 -13.27 -4.82 -7.82
C ILE A 89 -13.64 -6.29 -7.59
N LYS A 90 -13.82 -6.71 -6.33
CA LYS A 90 -14.31 -8.06 -5.99
C LYS A 90 -15.63 -8.35 -6.71
N LYS A 91 -16.61 -7.42 -6.64
CA LYS A 91 -17.90 -7.56 -7.33
C LYS A 91 -17.74 -7.64 -8.85
N TYR A 92 -16.82 -6.88 -9.43
CA TYR A 92 -16.52 -6.94 -10.86
C TYR A 92 -15.95 -8.31 -11.26
N LEU A 93 -14.99 -8.84 -10.51
CA LEU A 93 -14.39 -10.17 -10.78
C LEU A 93 -15.42 -11.30 -10.64
N LEU A 94 -16.24 -11.26 -9.59
CA LEU A 94 -17.33 -12.23 -9.37
C LEU A 94 -18.33 -12.25 -10.53
N LYS A 95 -18.71 -11.08 -11.04
CA LYS A 95 -19.59 -10.97 -12.22
C LYS A 95 -18.99 -11.54 -13.51
N ASN A 96 -17.66 -11.61 -13.58
CA ASN A 96 -16.93 -12.19 -14.71
C ASN A 96 -16.54 -13.67 -14.47
N GLY A 97 -17.10 -14.31 -13.43
CA GLY A 97 -16.91 -15.74 -13.17
C GLY A 97 -15.66 -16.09 -12.36
N PHE A 98 -15.00 -15.12 -11.74
CA PHE A 98 -13.78 -15.34 -10.95
C PHE A 98 -14.04 -15.14 -9.45
N LYS A 99 -13.43 -15.99 -8.62
CA LYS A 99 -13.41 -15.79 -7.17
C LYS A 99 -12.46 -14.65 -6.84
N ALA A 100 -12.79 -13.87 -5.81
CA ALA A 100 -11.91 -12.82 -5.32
C ALA A 100 -12.16 -12.56 -3.83
N GLU A 101 -11.10 -12.34 -3.07
CA GLU A 101 -11.16 -11.98 -1.66
C GLU A 101 -10.39 -10.70 -1.36
N VAL A 102 -11.02 -9.83 -0.55
CA VAL A 102 -10.39 -8.59 -0.08
C VAL A 102 -9.50 -8.94 1.10
N ILE A 103 -8.23 -8.55 1.04
CA ILE A 103 -7.28 -8.84 2.12
C ILE A 103 -7.61 -7.99 3.36
N SER A 104 -7.70 -8.65 4.51
CA SER A 104 -7.87 -8.00 5.81
C SER A 104 -6.60 -7.25 6.23
N TYR A 105 -6.72 -6.29 7.16
CA TYR A 105 -5.56 -5.54 7.63
C TYR A 105 -4.66 -6.34 8.58
N LYS A 106 -5.22 -7.35 9.28
CA LYS A 106 -4.49 -8.24 10.20
C LYS A 106 -4.96 -9.69 10.02
N PRO A 107 -4.06 -10.67 9.78
CA PRO A 107 -2.62 -10.51 9.60
C PRO A 107 -2.25 -9.70 8.34
N GLY A 108 -3.05 -9.82 7.27
CA GLY A 108 -2.89 -9.09 6.01
C GLY A 108 -1.71 -9.56 5.15
N LEU A 109 -1.39 -8.79 4.11
CA LEU A 109 -0.17 -8.94 3.33
C LEU A 109 0.82 -7.82 3.70
N PHE A 110 2.12 -8.04 3.44
CA PHE A 110 3.09 -6.94 3.45
C PHE A 110 2.86 -6.02 2.24
N LEU A 111 1.93 -5.07 2.36
CA LEU A 111 1.39 -4.32 1.22
C LEU A 111 2.44 -3.53 0.43
N LYS A 112 3.44 -2.97 1.11
CA LYS A 112 4.54 -2.24 0.44
C LYS A 112 5.36 -3.18 -0.44
N ASP A 113 5.77 -4.32 0.12
CA ASP A 113 6.51 -5.35 -0.62
C ASP A 113 5.65 -5.97 -1.73
N SER A 114 4.35 -6.16 -1.48
CA SER A 114 3.39 -6.65 -2.47
C SER A 114 3.28 -5.70 -3.66
N ALA A 115 3.25 -4.39 -3.40
CA ALA A 115 3.23 -3.37 -4.46
C ALA A 115 4.53 -3.37 -5.28
N ALA A 116 5.68 -3.55 -4.62
CA ALA A 116 6.97 -3.68 -5.31
C ALA A 116 7.02 -4.94 -6.18
N LEU A 117 6.51 -6.07 -5.69
CA LEU A 117 6.35 -7.31 -6.46
C LEU A 117 5.38 -7.18 -7.62
N ALA A 118 4.40 -6.27 -7.51
CA ALA A 118 3.42 -5.98 -8.54
C ALA A 118 3.92 -5.01 -9.62
N GLY A 119 5.16 -4.53 -9.51
CA GLY A 119 5.76 -3.56 -10.42
C GLY A 119 5.27 -2.12 -10.26
N ILE A 120 4.66 -1.78 -9.12
CA ILE A 120 4.12 -0.44 -8.88
C ILE A 120 5.26 0.58 -8.62
N GLY A 121 6.24 0.20 -7.80
CA GLY A 121 7.33 1.08 -7.43
C GLY A 121 8.29 0.40 -6.45
N PRO A 122 9.52 0.91 -6.30
CA PRO A 122 10.48 0.39 -5.34
C PRO A 122 10.15 0.82 -3.90
N ILE A 123 10.75 0.13 -2.93
CA ILE A 123 10.81 0.59 -1.54
C ILE A 123 11.93 1.63 -1.39
N GLY A 124 11.58 2.81 -0.88
CA GLY A 124 12.51 3.89 -0.61
C GLY A 124 13.30 3.71 0.69
N LYS A 125 14.34 4.54 0.87
CA LYS A 125 15.08 4.63 2.14
C LYS A 125 14.22 5.06 3.32
N ASN A 126 13.10 5.73 3.09
CA ASN A 126 12.09 6.03 4.12
C ASN A 126 11.25 4.81 4.53
N ASN A 127 11.56 3.61 4.01
CA ASN A 127 10.80 2.38 4.20
C ASN A 127 9.37 2.42 3.65
N LEU A 128 9.06 3.34 2.72
CA LEU A 128 7.75 3.43 2.06
C LEU A 128 7.86 3.05 0.59
N LEU A 129 6.75 2.63 0.00
CA LEU A 129 6.65 2.51 -1.46
C LEU A 129 6.87 3.90 -2.10
N ILE A 130 7.62 3.97 -3.19
CA ILE A 130 7.75 5.18 -4.00
C ILE A 130 7.17 4.89 -5.38
N THR A 131 5.97 5.41 -5.64
CA THR A 131 5.35 5.33 -6.97
C THR A 131 5.96 6.37 -7.90
N PRO A 132 6.06 6.08 -9.21
CA PRO A 132 6.51 7.06 -10.20
C PRO A 132 5.64 8.30 -10.23
N THR A 133 4.32 8.17 -10.02
CA THR A 133 3.34 9.26 -10.16
C THR A 133 3.08 10.03 -8.87
N TYR A 134 3.02 9.39 -7.70
CA TYR A 134 2.57 10.03 -6.46
C TYR A 134 3.62 9.99 -5.33
N GLY A 135 4.84 9.54 -5.62
CA GLY A 135 5.86 9.33 -4.61
C GLY A 135 5.37 8.36 -3.53
N SER A 136 5.58 8.70 -2.26
CA SER A 136 5.15 7.87 -1.11
C SER A 136 3.78 8.20 -0.54
N GLN A 137 3.00 9.11 -1.15
CA GLN A 137 1.68 9.54 -0.67
C GLN A 137 0.55 8.61 -1.11
N VAL A 138 0.76 7.30 -1.07
CA VAL A 138 -0.26 6.32 -1.49
C VAL A 138 -0.61 5.38 -0.35
N ARG A 139 -1.91 5.25 -0.09
CA ARG A 139 -2.47 4.18 0.73
C ARG A 139 -2.72 2.96 -0.13
N LEU A 140 -2.46 1.77 0.41
CA LEU A 140 -2.47 0.52 -0.35
C LEU A 140 -3.51 -0.44 0.22
N ARG A 141 -4.12 -1.25 -0.64
CA ARG A 141 -4.87 -2.46 -0.30
C ARG A 141 -4.63 -3.53 -1.35
N ALA A 142 -5.04 -4.76 -1.05
CA ALA A 142 -4.89 -5.88 -1.95
C ALA A 142 -6.16 -6.73 -2.05
N ILE A 143 -6.33 -7.36 -3.22
CA ILE A 143 -7.35 -8.34 -3.53
C ILE A 143 -6.65 -9.57 -4.10
N VAL A 144 -7.00 -10.77 -3.62
CA VAL A 144 -6.55 -12.04 -4.22
C VAL A 144 -7.64 -12.58 -5.11
N THR A 145 -7.28 -13.24 -6.21
CA THR A 145 -8.24 -13.78 -7.17
C THR A 145 -7.69 -15.00 -7.88
N ASN A 146 -8.58 -15.87 -8.35
CA ASN A 146 -8.26 -16.95 -9.28
C ASN A 146 -8.35 -16.51 -10.76
N ALA A 147 -8.63 -15.23 -11.04
CA ALA A 147 -8.61 -14.67 -12.39
C ALA A 147 -7.21 -14.78 -13.03
N PRO A 148 -7.07 -15.27 -14.27
CA PRO A 148 -5.78 -15.55 -14.91
C PRO A 148 -5.10 -14.28 -15.42
N LEU A 149 -4.78 -13.34 -14.53
CA LEU A 149 -4.25 -12.02 -14.89
C LEU A 149 -2.74 -12.06 -15.19
N THR A 150 -2.26 -11.16 -16.05
CA THR A 150 -0.83 -10.92 -16.31
C THR A 150 -0.22 -10.06 -15.21
N TYR A 151 1.06 -10.25 -14.97
CA TYR A 151 1.77 -9.66 -13.82
C TYR A 151 2.59 -8.45 -14.23
N GLY A 152 2.82 -7.55 -13.28
CA GLY A 152 3.89 -6.56 -13.38
C GLY A 152 5.25 -7.18 -13.04
N GLU A 153 6.30 -6.54 -13.53
CA GLU A 153 7.68 -6.94 -13.23
C GLU A 153 8.10 -6.45 -11.84
N PRO A 154 8.58 -7.32 -10.93
CA PRO A 154 9.02 -6.92 -9.60
C PRO A 154 10.13 -5.86 -9.62
N ILE A 155 10.00 -4.83 -8.79
CA ILE A 155 11.00 -3.77 -8.66
C ILE A 155 11.74 -3.93 -7.33
N GLN A 156 13.03 -4.26 -7.38
CA GLN A 156 13.83 -4.51 -6.19
C GLN A 156 14.54 -3.26 -5.66
N GLU A 157 15.10 -2.42 -6.54
CA GLU A 157 15.94 -1.30 -6.14
C GLU A 157 15.30 0.06 -6.42
N SER A 158 15.40 0.97 -5.44
CA SER A 158 15.00 2.36 -5.64
C SER A 158 16.09 3.16 -6.35
N LYS A 159 15.93 3.36 -7.66
CA LYS A 159 16.74 4.32 -8.43
C LYS A 159 16.72 5.74 -7.85
N TYR A 160 15.64 6.11 -7.15
CA TYR A 160 15.46 7.44 -6.57
C TYR A 160 16.34 7.69 -5.34
N CYS A 161 16.77 6.64 -4.66
CA CYS A 161 17.40 6.75 -3.34
C CYS A 161 18.93 6.63 -3.34
N LYS A 162 19.56 6.30 -4.49
CA LYS A 162 21.01 5.99 -4.58
C LYS A 162 21.89 6.97 -3.79
N ASN A 163 21.77 8.27 -4.09
CA ASN A 163 22.56 9.33 -3.44
C ASN A 163 21.70 10.27 -2.57
N CYS A 164 20.51 9.83 -2.15
CA CYS A 164 19.59 10.64 -1.34
C CYS A 164 19.50 10.07 0.07
N ASN A 165 19.59 10.93 1.09
CA ASN A 165 19.38 10.60 2.51
C ASN A 165 18.49 11.64 3.22
N ILE A 166 17.70 12.42 2.48
CA ILE A 166 16.92 13.54 3.03
C ILE A 166 15.91 13.07 4.08
N CYS A 167 15.15 12.00 3.80
CA CYS A 167 14.18 11.44 4.75
C CYS A 167 14.83 10.88 6.02
N ILE A 168 16.05 10.37 5.93
CA ILE A 168 16.82 9.85 7.07
C ILE A 168 17.23 11.02 7.96
N LYS A 169 17.81 12.07 7.37
CA LYS A 169 18.28 13.27 8.09
C LYS A 169 17.13 14.06 8.73
N ALA A 170 15.97 14.07 8.09
CA ALA A 170 14.80 14.80 8.57
C ALA A 170 13.95 14.00 9.58
N CYS A 171 14.24 12.72 9.83
CA CYS A 171 13.42 11.88 10.69
C CYS A 171 13.49 12.35 12.15
N PRO A 172 12.41 12.89 12.74
CA PRO A 172 12.47 13.44 14.09
C PRO A 172 12.59 12.35 15.17
N ALA A 173 12.16 11.13 14.85
CA ALA A 173 12.29 9.96 15.70
C ALA A 173 13.70 9.35 15.70
N ASN A 174 14.58 9.78 14.79
CA ASN A 174 15.86 9.12 14.52
C ASN A 174 15.70 7.59 14.25
N ALA A 175 14.61 7.21 13.56
CA ALA A 175 14.23 5.81 13.34
C ALA A 175 15.22 5.00 12.47
N PHE A 176 16.26 5.65 11.94
CA PHE A 176 17.28 5.06 11.07
C PHE A 176 18.65 4.96 11.75
N ILE A 177 18.75 5.23 13.06
CA ILE A 177 20.01 5.30 13.82
C ILE A 177 20.89 4.05 13.66
N ASN A 178 20.28 2.88 13.47
CA ASN A 178 20.98 1.60 13.30
C ASN A 178 21.36 1.30 11.83
N GLY A 179 21.40 2.32 10.96
CA GLY A 179 21.62 2.15 9.52
C GLY A 179 20.43 1.57 8.74
N LYS A 180 19.34 1.22 9.42
CA LYS A 180 18.09 0.72 8.84
C LYS A 180 16.88 1.25 9.61
N TYR A 181 15.72 1.26 8.94
CA TYR A 181 14.46 1.64 9.58
C TYR A 181 14.13 0.70 10.75
N THR A 182 13.83 1.30 11.90
CA THR A 182 13.43 0.60 13.12
C THR A 182 12.01 1.00 13.48
N LYS A 183 11.06 0.06 13.31
CA LYS A 183 9.62 0.30 13.50
C LYS A 183 9.27 0.75 14.92
N SER A 184 9.85 0.12 15.94
CA SER A 184 9.56 0.47 17.34
C SER A 184 9.91 1.93 17.66
N ILE A 185 11.09 2.39 17.24
CA ILE A 185 11.53 3.78 17.43
C ILE A 185 10.58 4.77 16.73
N CYS A 186 10.20 4.47 15.47
CA CYS A 186 9.28 5.32 14.72
C CYS A 186 7.88 5.37 15.36
N ASP A 187 7.33 4.21 15.73
CA ASP A 187 5.99 4.08 16.28
C ASP A 187 5.88 4.76 17.65
N GLU A 188 6.89 4.58 18.52
CA GLU A 188 6.92 5.19 19.86
C GLU A 188 6.96 6.72 19.77
N TRP A 189 7.85 7.27 18.94
CA TRP A 189 7.92 8.70 18.73
C TRP A 189 6.64 9.24 18.10
N ALA A 190 6.09 8.58 17.07
CA ALA A 190 4.89 9.01 16.38
C ALA A 190 3.65 9.03 17.28
N ARG A 191 3.49 8.05 18.17
CA ARG A 191 2.39 8.04 19.16
C ARG A 191 2.49 9.17 20.18
N SER A 192 3.72 9.55 20.53
CA SER A 192 3.98 10.61 21.50
C SER A 192 3.87 12.02 20.89
N ASN A 193 3.95 12.14 19.56
CA ASN A 193 4.05 13.41 18.83
C ASN A 193 3.04 13.53 17.67
N TRP A 194 1.97 12.73 17.67
CA TRP A 194 0.93 12.88 16.65
C TRP A 194 0.25 14.25 16.77
N GLU A 195 -0.27 14.76 15.65
CA GLU A 195 -1.07 15.98 15.67
C GLU A 195 -2.51 15.61 16.02
N ARG A 196 -3.08 16.22 17.06
CA ARG A 196 -4.49 16.02 17.44
C ARG A 196 -5.36 17.05 16.74
N ILE A 197 -6.24 16.59 15.85
CA ILE A 197 -7.30 17.42 15.24
C ILE A 197 -8.50 17.53 16.18
N SER A 198 -8.81 16.43 16.89
CA SER A 198 -9.93 16.34 17.84
C SER A 198 -9.56 15.39 18.99
N PRO A 199 -10.41 15.25 20.04
CA PRO A 199 -10.16 14.29 21.12
C PRO A 199 -9.92 12.86 20.63
N HIS A 200 -10.56 12.47 19.51
CA HIS A 200 -10.48 11.12 18.97
C HIS A 200 -9.81 11.05 17.59
N THR A 201 -9.37 12.16 17.01
CA THR A 201 -8.82 12.18 15.65
C THR A 201 -7.39 12.70 15.65
N VAL A 202 -6.47 11.92 15.09
CA VAL A 202 -5.04 12.23 15.03
C VAL A 202 -4.46 12.08 13.63
N ILE A 203 -3.44 12.87 13.31
CA ILE A 203 -2.58 12.67 12.14
C ILE A 203 -1.22 12.16 12.62
N TRP A 204 -0.76 11.07 12.01
CA TRP A 204 0.54 10.49 12.31
C TRP A 204 1.67 11.26 11.64
N CYS A 205 2.88 11.09 12.15
CA CYS A 205 4.08 11.65 11.52
C CYS A 205 4.18 11.25 10.04
N ASN A 206 4.33 12.26 9.19
CA ASN A 206 4.44 12.16 7.74
C ASN A 206 5.74 12.80 7.22
N THR A 207 6.65 13.24 8.10
CA THR A 207 7.85 14.01 7.73
C THR A 207 8.67 13.34 6.64
N CYS A 208 8.86 12.02 6.70
CA CYS A 208 9.64 11.27 5.71
C CYS A 208 8.96 11.16 4.32
N ILE A 209 7.65 11.39 4.26
CA ILE A 209 6.86 11.49 3.03
C ILE A 209 7.00 12.90 2.46
N GLU A 210 6.77 13.92 3.29
CA GLU A 210 6.77 15.33 2.88
C GLU A 210 8.13 15.80 2.39
N VAL A 211 9.23 15.39 3.03
CA VAL A 211 10.59 15.81 2.65
C VAL A 211 11.13 15.03 1.45
N CYS A 212 10.48 13.95 1.03
CA CYS A 212 10.96 13.12 -0.06
C CYS A 212 10.92 13.91 -1.39
N PRO A 213 12.04 14.09 -2.10
CA PRO A 213 12.05 14.86 -3.34
C PRO A 213 11.17 14.29 -4.45
N VAL A 214 10.96 12.96 -4.45
CA VAL A 214 10.06 12.31 -5.43
C VAL A 214 8.61 12.69 -5.17
N THR A 215 8.24 12.82 -3.88
CA THR A 215 6.92 13.29 -3.46
C THR A 215 6.77 14.80 -3.71
N LYS A 216 7.73 15.63 -3.25
CA LYS A 216 7.67 17.09 -3.37
C LYS A 216 7.56 17.61 -4.81
N LYS A 217 8.25 16.99 -5.77
CA LYS A 217 8.25 17.40 -7.18
C LYS A 217 6.87 17.36 -7.85
N LYS A 218 5.83 16.93 -7.13
CA LYS A 218 4.53 16.59 -7.67
C LYS A 218 3.35 17.20 -6.91
N ILE A 219 3.65 17.98 -5.86
CA ILE A 219 2.70 18.81 -5.11
C ILE A 219 2.78 20.28 -5.61
N GLY A 220 3.57 20.53 -6.66
CA GLY A 220 3.69 21.84 -7.32
C GLY A 220 2.78 21.95 -8.52
#